data_AF-A0A511DKI2-F1
#
_entry.id   AF-A0A511DKI2-F1
#
_cell.length_a   1.000
_cell.length_b   1.000
_cell.length_c   1.000
_cell.angle_alpha   90.00
_cell.angle_beta   90.00
_cell.angle_gamma   90.00
#
_symmetry.space_group_name_H-M   'P 1'
#
loop_
_entity.id
_entity.type
_entity.pdbx_description
1 polymer ?
#
loop_
_entity_poly.entity_id
_entity_poly.type
_entity_poly.pdbx_seq_one_letter_code
_entity_poly.pdbx_strand_id
1 'polypeptide(L)'
;MTAPGPGRDARIAAGIVVLLVLGAAVAGALLLRGGGPTTAVVGQASPQAGGTRGSDGPPPAASGVRASATCTSAPSRASDGTPTTFEPGNAVDGRPDTAWRCDGDGAGRQLVLRLPEKARVSELTIIPGYAKIDPGDGSDRYAQNRRITSMTIDTGSGPATSVSLDSSPTRREPQTVRFRAAETSTVTVTILTTDPGRPVGAQPASDRVAISEITFPELR
;
A
#
# COMPACT_ATOMS: atom_id res chain seq x y z
N MET A 1 -19.71 60.90 37.96
CA MET A 1 -21.05 60.34 38.18
C MET A 1 -21.46 59.68 36.87
N THR A 2 -21.62 58.37 36.69
CA THR A 2 -21.59 57.17 37.53
C THR A 2 -21.31 56.00 36.56
N ALA A 3 -20.56 55.00 37.03
CA ALA A 3 -20.01 53.86 36.27
C ALA A 3 -21.08 52.81 35.85
N PRO A 4 -20.73 51.83 34.98
CA PRO A 4 -21.66 50.82 34.46
C PRO A 4 -21.88 49.67 35.45
N GLY A 5 -23.09 49.10 35.46
CA GLY A 5 -23.46 47.95 36.28
C GLY A 5 -23.42 46.63 35.49
N PRO A 6 -22.58 45.65 35.88
CA PRO A 6 -22.66 44.28 35.38
C PRO A 6 -23.66 43.47 36.22
N GLY A 7 -24.64 42.85 35.56
CA GLY A 7 -25.54 41.88 36.17
C GLY A 7 -24.80 40.56 36.42
N ARG A 8 -24.66 40.22 37.71
CA ARG A 8 -24.14 38.95 38.22
C ARG A 8 -25.28 37.96 38.47
N ASP A 9 -24.90 36.68 38.44
CA ASP A 9 -25.46 35.53 39.18
C ASP A 9 -26.65 34.75 38.58
N ALA A 10 -26.34 33.51 38.15
CA ALA A 10 -26.99 32.33 38.73
C ALA A 10 -26.01 31.14 38.71
N ARG A 11 -25.77 30.61 39.92
CA ARG A 11 -24.89 29.51 40.28
C ARG A 11 -25.62 28.16 40.15
N ILE A 12 -24.85 27.13 39.76
CA ILE A 12 -24.77 25.78 40.36
C ILE A 12 -26.07 24.94 40.51
N ALA A 13 -26.07 23.79 39.84
CA ALA A 13 -26.59 22.50 40.32
C ALA A 13 -25.66 21.40 39.72
N ALA A 14 -24.82 20.65 40.45
CA ALA A 14 -25.13 19.52 41.36
C ALA A 14 -26.21 18.59 40.75
N GLY A 15 -26.02 17.32 40.43
CA GLY A 15 -25.19 16.23 40.95
C GLY A 15 -26.11 14.98 41.03
N ILE A 16 -25.59 13.77 40.75
CA ILE A 16 -26.07 12.39 41.09
C ILE A 16 -25.32 11.45 40.10
N VAL A 17 -24.29 10.68 40.46
CA VAL A 17 -24.13 9.55 41.41
C VAL A 17 -24.76 8.22 40.93
N VAL A 18 -23.88 7.40 40.33
CA VAL A 18 -23.55 5.96 40.59
C VAL A 18 -24.67 4.91 40.71
N LEU A 19 -24.55 3.80 39.95
CA LEU A 19 -24.45 2.44 40.53
C LEU A 19 -23.99 1.33 39.55
N LEU A 20 -23.04 0.55 40.06
CA LEU A 20 -22.44 -0.69 39.54
C LEU A 20 -23.41 -1.88 39.67
N VAL A 21 -23.26 -2.89 38.81
CA VAL A 21 -23.62 -4.27 39.15
C VAL A 21 -22.49 -5.22 38.74
N LEU A 22 -21.88 -5.82 39.77
CA LEU A 22 -21.05 -7.03 39.75
C LEU A 22 -21.97 -8.25 39.75
N GLY A 23 -21.57 -9.32 39.05
CA GLY A 23 -22.18 -10.65 39.19
C GLY A 23 -21.12 -11.74 39.05
N ALA A 24 -20.76 -12.36 40.17
CA ALA A 24 -19.93 -13.56 40.27
C ALA A 24 -20.74 -14.68 40.95
N ALA A 25 -20.61 -15.91 40.47
CA ALA A 25 -20.92 -17.19 41.15
C ALA A 25 -20.20 -18.30 40.33
N VAL A 26 -19.23 -19.10 40.79
CA VAL A 26 -18.96 -19.93 41.98
C VAL A 26 -19.61 -21.34 41.94
N ALA A 27 -18.70 -22.32 41.76
CA ALA A 27 -18.59 -23.66 42.38
C ALA A 27 -19.37 -24.91 41.90
N GLY A 28 -18.63 -26.04 41.92
CA GLY A 28 -19.10 -27.44 41.98
C GLY A 28 -18.01 -28.44 41.52
N ALA A 29 -16.99 -28.74 42.34
CA ALA A 29 -16.80 -30.00 43.10
C ALA A 29 -16.70 -31.28 42.21
N LEU A 30 -15.52 -31.89 41.99
CA LEU A 30 -14.72 -32.79 42.86
C LEU A 30 -15.10 -34.30 42.77
N LEU A 31 -14.15 -35.08 42.20
CA LEU A 31 -13.79 -36.52 42.35
C LEU A 31 -14.61 -37.66 41.71
N LEU A 32 -13.94 -38.43 40.84
CA LEU A 32 -13.81 -39.92 40.83
C LEU A 32 -12.63 -40.29 39.91
N ARG A 33 -11.43 -40.58 40.45
CA ARG A 33 -10.84 -41.93 40.63
C ARG A 33 -10.92 -42.86 39.41
N GLY A 34 -9.77 -43.09 38.78
CA GLY A 34 -9.52 -44.20 37.85
C GLY A 34 -8.04 -44.23 37.45
N GLY A 35 -7.22 -44.96 38.21
CA GLY A 35 -5.82 -45.20 37.90
C GLY A 35 -5.64 -46.27 36.82
N GLY A 36 -4.61 -46.11 35.99
CA GLY A 36 -4.08 -47.13 35.11
C GLY A 36 -2.63 -46.81 34.75
N PRO A 37 -1.68 -47.75 34.86
CA PRO A 37 -0.29 -47.50 34.53
C PRO A 37 -0.14 -47.54 33.01
N THR A 38 0.38 -46.48 32.40
CA THR A 38 0.87 -46.53 31.02
C THR A 38 2.37 -46.40 31.04
N THR A 39 2.99 -47.54 30.75
CA THR A 39 4.39 -47.78 30.46
C THR A 39 4.95 -46.75 29.49
N ALA A 40 5.98 -46.02 29.91
CA ALA A 40 6.85 -45.28 29.02
C ALA A 40 7.69 -46.27 28.19
N VAL A 41 7.32 -46.46 26.93
CA VAL A 41 8.18 -47.11 25.94
C VAL A 41 8.93 -46.00 25.20
N VAL A 42 10.23 -45.90 25.49
CA VAL A 42 11.20 -45.19 24.68
C VAL A 42 11.33 -45.95 23.36
N GLY A 43 10.96 -45.31 22.25
CA GLY A 43 11.04 -45.85 20.89
C GLY A 43 11.58 -44.81 19.93
N GLN A 44 12.54 -45.23 19.11
CA GLN A 44 13.49 -44.44 18.33
C GLN A 44 12.90 -43.74 17.10
N ALA A 45 13.53 -42.60 16.79
CA ALA A 45 13.69 -41.89 15.51
C ALA A 45 12.92 -42.33 14.24
N SER A 46 12.29 -41.35 13.59
CA SER A 46 12.33 -41.20 12.13
C SER A 46 12.31 -39.70 11.75
N PRO A 47 13.11 -39.26 10.77
CA PRO A 47 13.16 -37.87 10.33
C PRO A 47 11.93 -37.55 9.49
N GLN A 48 11.00 -36.78 10.04
CA GLN A 48 9.92 -36.22 9.24
C GLN A 48 10.47 -35.07 8.38
N ALA A 49 10.31 -35.27 7.08
CA ALA A 49 10.58 -34.33 6.01
C ALA A 49 10.18 -32.90 6.42
N GLY A 50 11.17 -32.01 6.41
CA GLY A 50 10.92 -30.58 6.46
C GLY A 50 10.14 -30.21 5.21
N GLY A 51 8.83 -30.10 5.35
CA GLY A 51 7.97 -29.48 4.37
C GLY A 51 8.46 -28.07 4.12
N THR A 52 8.95 -27.85 2.91
CA THR A 52 9.28 -26.53 2.37
C THR A 52 8.06 -25.65 2.60
N ARG A 53 8.16 -24.68 3.52
CA ARG A 53 7.20 -23.56 3.53
C ARG A 53 7.32 -22.92 2.16
N GLY A 54 6.29 -23.08 1.34
CA GLY A 54 6.13 -22.28 0.14
C GLY A 54 6.23 -20.82 0.59
N SER A 55 7.34 -20.18 0.22
CA SER A 55 7.35 -18.74 0.14
C SER A 55 6.31 -18.42 -0.93
N ASP A 56 5.19 -17.81 -0.53
CA ASP A 56 4.31 -17.15 -1.47
C ASP A 56 5.17 -16.10 -2.19
N GLY A 57 5.66 -16.49 -3.36
CA GLY A 57 6.33 -15.56 -4.26
C GLY A 57 5.36 -14.44 -4.64
N PRO A 58 5.87 -13.30 -5.11
CA PRO A 58 5.00 -12.24 -5.61
C PRO A 58 3.99 -12.83 -6.60
N PRO A 59 2.70 -12.44 -6.53
CA PRO A 59 1.72 -12.89 -7.49
C PRO A 59 2.25 -12.67 -8.91
N PRO A 60 2.00 -13.59 -9.84
CA PRO A 60 2.44 -13.42 -11.22
C PRO A 60 1.85 -12.11 -11.75
N ALA A 61 2.73 -11.25 -12.27
CA ALA A 61 2.31 -10.04 -12.96
C ALA A 61 1.28 -10.40 -14.04
N ALA A 62 0.18 -9.66 -14.11
CA ALA A 62 -0.94 -9.98 -14.98
C ALA A 62 -0.55 -10.10 -16.49
N SER A 63 0.61 -9.55 -16.86
CA SER A 63 1.20 -9.56 -18.21
C SER A 63 2.56 -10.27 -18.32
N GLY A 64 3.05 -10.91 -17.25
CA GLY A 64 4.39 -11.48 -17.20
C GLY A 64 5.54 -10.46 -17.11
N VAL A 65 5.24 -9.15 -17.13
CA VAL A 65 6.21 -8.07 -16.92
C VAL A 65 6.76 -8.13 -15.49
N ARG A 66 8.06 -7.99 -15.33
CA ARG A 66 8.71 -7.94 -14.00
C ARG A 66 9.26 -6.56 -13.75
N ALA A 67 9.09 -6.05 -12.54
CA ALA A 67 9.58 -4.74 -12.14
C ALA A 67 10.74 -4.84 -11.15
N SER A 68 11.68 -3.91 -11.24
CA SER A 68 12.70 -3.62 -10.23
C SER A 68 12.86 -2.11 -10.10
N ALA A 69 13.30 -1.60 -8.94
CA ALA A 69 13.34 -0.17 -8.70
C ALA A 69 14.60 0.27 -7.95
N THR A 70 14.93 1.55 -8.06
CA THR A 70 16.05 2.17 -7.31
C THR A 70 15.70 2.48 -5.85
N CYS A 71 14.44 2.34 -5.46
CA CYS A 71 13.95 2.58 -4.11
C CYS A 71 12.67 1.78 -3.85
N THR A 72 12.43 1.50 -2.57
CA THR A 72 11.19 0.92 -2.05
C THR A 72 10.98 1.49 -0.65
N SER A 73 9.78 1.94 -0.33
CA SER A 73 9.41 2.38 1.02
C SER A 73 9.36 1.18 1.95
N ALA A 74 9.66 1.39 3.23
CA ALA A 74 9.42 0.36 4.23
C ALA A 74 7.93 -0.08 4.26
N PRO A 75 7.62 -1.35 4.57
CA PRO A 75 6.26 -1.81 4.78
C PRO A 75 5.54 -0.98 5.85
N SER A 76 4.22 -0.86 5.74
CA SER A 76 3.37 -0.17 6.71
C SER A 76 2.08 -0.96 6.97
N ARG A 77 1.12 -0.35 7.67
CA ARG A 77 -0.21 -0.90 7.84
C ARG A 77 -1.25 -0.02 7.16
N ALA A 78 -2.26 -0.65 6.60
CA ALA A 78 -3.50 -0.03 6.17
C ALA A 78 -4.31 0.46 7.40
N SER A 79 -5.38 1.22 7.15
CA SER A 79 -6.21 1.78 8.23
C SER A 79 -6.89 0.71 9.10
N ASP A 80 -7.14 -0.47 8.53
CA ASP A 80 -7.70 -1.65 9.21
C ASP A 80 -6.63 -2.51 9.91
N GLY A 81 -5.37 -2.08 9.88
CA GLY A 81 -4.23 -2.80 10.44
C GLY A 81 -3.59 -3.82 9.49
N THR A 82 -4.13 -4.06 8.30
CA THR A 82 -3.57 -5.02 7.33
C THR A 82 -2.15 -4.63 6.93
N PRO A 83 -1.15 -5.54 7.03
CA PRO A 83 0.19 -5.27 6.51
C PRO A 83 0.17 -4.91 5.03
N THR A 84 0.91 -3.88 4.65
CA THR A 84 1.02 -3.39 3.26
C THR A 84 2.49 -3.24 2.90
N THR A 85 2.88 -3.84 1.77
CA THR A 85 4.22 -3.71 1.19
C THR A 85 4.17 -2.84 -0.06
N PHE A 86 5.32 -2.36 -0.52
CA PHE A 86 5.43 -1.40 -1.62
C PHE A 86 6.46 -1.82 -2.66
N GLU A 87 6.63 -3.12 -2.82
CA GLU A 87 7.64 -3.70 -3.72
C GLU A 87 7.38 -3.31 -5.18
N PRO A 88 8.43 -3.27 -6.03
CA PRO A 88 8.29 -2.91 -7.45
C PRO A 88 7.24 -3.74 -8.19
N GLY A 89 7.09 -5.02 -7.83
CA GLY A 89 6.10 -5.92 -8.44
C GLY A 89 4.66 -5.45 -8.30
N ASN A 90 4.34 -4.67 -7.28
CA ASN A 90 3.00 -4.11 -7.09
C ASN A 90 2.62 -3.10 -8.19
N ALA A 91 3.57 -2.57 -8.96
CA ALA A 91 3.25 -1.69 -10.08
C ALA A 91 2.88 -2.46 -11.37
N VAL A 92 2.87 -3.79 -11.34
CA VAL A 92 2.59 -4.65 -12.53
C VAL A 92 1.76 -5.88 -12.16
N ASP A 93 1.11 -5.88 -10.99
CA ASP A 93 0.38 -7.03 -10.45
C ASP A 93 -1.09 -7.07 -10.90
N GLY A 94 -1.55 -6.08 -11.67
CA GLY A 94 -2.92 -5.96 -12.14
C GLY A 94 -3.90 -5.49 -11.05
N ARG A 95 -3.41 -4.95 -9.93
CA ARG A 95 -4.22 -4.55 -8.78
C ARG A 95 -4.06 -3.05 -8.52
N PRO A 96 -5.00 -2.20 -8.96
CA PRO A 96 -4.86 -0.75 -8.79
C PRO A 96 -4.86 -0.29 -7.32
N ASP A 97 -5.30 -1.13 -6.38
CA ASP A 97 -5.28 -0.83 -4.94
C ASP A 97 -3.96 -1.17 -4.24
N THR A 98 -2.99 -1.76 -4.95
CA THR A 98 -1.59 -1.90 -4.52
C THR A 98 -0.74 -0.81 -5.19
N ALA A 99 0.54 -0.70 -4.79
CA ALA A 99 1.48 0.19 -5.46
C ALA A 99 2.93 -0.16 -5.14
N TRP A 100 3.82 0.12 -6.08
CA TRP A 100 5.20 0.45 -5.76
C TRP A 100 5.27 1.85 -5.16
N ARG A 101 6.15 2.08 -4.17
CA ARG A 101 6.24 3.38 -3.47
C ARG A 101 7.66 3.70 -3.05
N CYS A 102 8.05 4.97 -3.13
CA CYS A 102 9.28 5.50 -2.54
C CYS A 102 9.01 6.67 -1.59
N ASP A 103 9.87 6.81 -0.58
CA ASP A 103 9.87 7.99 0.29
C ASP A 103 10.40 9.23 -0.45
N GLY A 104 9.84 10.39 -0.13
CA GLY A 104 10.14 11.67 -0.75
C GLY A 104 9.45 11.89 -2.10
N ASP A 105 9.97 12.87 -2.85
CA ASP A 105 9.42 13.30 -4.14
C ASP A 105 9.69 12.37 -5.31
N GLY A 106 10.61 11.42 -5.15
CA GLY A 106 10.96 10.44 -6.17
C GLY A 106 11.75 10.98 -7.37
N ALA A 107 12.17 12.24 -7.39
CA ALA A 107 12.91 12.77 -8.54
C ALA A 107 14.19 11.94 -8.80
N GLY A 108 14.39 11.53 -10.05
CA GLY A 108 15.49 10.67 -10.47
C GLY A 108 15.37 9.20 -10.09
N ARG A 109 14.29 8.79 -9.39
CA ARG A 109 14.04 7.38 -9.08
C ARG A 109 13.49 6.65 -10.29
N GLN A 110 13.86 5.39 -10.41
CA GLN A 110 13.58 4.57 -11.57
C GLN A 110 12.79 3.33 -11.22
N LEU A 111 11.89 2.96 -12.14
CA LEU A 111 11.26 1.65 -12.22
C LEU A 111 11.66 1.01 -13.56
N VAL A 112 12.37 -0.11 -13.49
CA VAL A 112 12.82 -0.88 -14.66
C VAL A 112 11.85 -2.04 -14.87
N LEU A 113 11.20 -2.03 -16.02
CA LEU A 113 10.20 -2.99 -16.45
C LEU A 113 10.85 -3.96 -17.45
N ARG A 114 10.96 -5.24 -17.06
CA ARG A 114 11.42 -6.31 -17.94
C ARG A 114 10.21 -6.98 -18.57
N LEU A 115 10.15 -6.93 -19.89
CA LEU A 115 9.10 -7.57 -20.66
C LEU A 115 9.32 -9.10 -20.66
N PRO A 116 8.27 -9.92 -20.78
CA PRO A 116 8.39 -11.39 -20.78
C PRO A 116 9.25 -11.90 -21.95
N GLU A 117 9.21 -11.20 -23.07
CA GLU A 117 10.04 -11.42 -24.24
C GLU A 117 10.37 -10.08 -24.92
N LYS A 118 11.23 -10.11 -25.94
CA LYS A 118 11.49 -8.92 -26.76
C LYS A 118 10.26 -8.62 -27.60
N ALA A 119 9.71 -7.42 -27.47
CA ALA A 119 8.50 -7.01 -28.16
C ALA A 119 8.58 -5.56 -28.64
N ARG A 120 7.76 -5.25 -29.65
CA ARG A 120 7.53 -3.87 -30.09
C ARG A 120 6.55 -3.18 -29.15
N VAL A 121 7.01 -2.15 -28.45
CA VAL A 121 6.20 -1.32 -27.58
C VAL A 121 6.25 0.14 -28.01
N SER A 122 5.14 0.85 -27.85
CA SER A 122 4.98 2.25 -28.24
C SER A 122 4.07 3.06 -27.33
N GLU A 123 3.35 2.39 -26.44
CA GLU A 123 2.57 3.03 -25.40
C GLU A 123 2.62 2.23 -24.10
N LEU A 124 2.33 2.92 -23.00
CA LEU A 124 2.06 2.29 -21.72
C LEU A 124 0.85 2.97 -21.08
N THR A 125 0.11 2.21 -20.31
CA THR A 125 -0.96 2.71 -19.45
C THR A 125 -0.46 2.69 -18.01
N ILE A 126 -0.55 3.82 -17.31
CA ILE A 126 -0.02 4.03 -15.95
C ILE A 126 -1.08 4.62 -15.01
N ILE A 127 -1.07 4.22 -13.75
CA ILE A 127 -1.75 4.94 -12.65
C ILE A 127 -0.68 5.66 -11.79
N PRO A 128 -0.48 6.98 -11.97
CA PRO A 128 0.69 7.71 -11.44
C PRO A 128 0.53 8.20 -10.00
N GLY A 129 0.16 7.30 -9.11
CA GLY A 129 0.00 7.55 -7.68
C GLY A 129 -0.49 6.28 -6.97
N TYR A 130 -0.76 6.38 -5.67
CA TYR A 130 -1.28 5.25 -4.90
C TYR A 130 -2.82 5.25 -4.93
N ALA A 131 -3.44 4.51 -5.85
CA ALA A 131 -4.86 4.66 -6.18
C ALA A 131 -5.83 4.12 -5.11
N LYS A 132 -5.31 3.51 -4.04
CA LYS A 132 -6.09 2.91 -2.96
C LYS A 132 -7.03 3.90 -2.27
N ILE A 133 -8.25 3.43 -2.01
CA ILE A 133 -9.13 3.94 -0.96
C ILE A 133 -9.04 2.95 0.20
N ASP A 134 -8.65 3.41 1.38
CA ASP A 134 -8.49 2.50 2.52
C ASP A 134 -9.86 2.04 3.03
N PRO A 135 -10.11 0.72 3.11
CA PRO A 135 -11.44 0.21 3.42
C PRO A 135 -11.87 0.46 4.87
N GLY A 136 -10.91 0.64 5.79
CA GLY A 136 -11.22 0.82 7.21
C GLY A 136 -11.70 2.22 7.57
N ASP A 137 -11.23 3.26 6.88
CA ASP A 137 -11.56 4.67 7.21
C ASP A 137 -11.93 5.55 6.00
N GLY A 138 -11.93 4.98 4.79
CA GLY A 138 -12.24 5.70 3.55
C GLY A 138 -11.13 6.64 3.09
N SER A 139 -9.94 6.61 3.70
CA SER A 139 -8.85 7.51 3.34
C SER A 139 -8.41 7.31 1.89
N ASP A 140 -8.45 8.40 1.14
CA ASP A 140 -7.96 8.47 -0.22
C ASP A 140 -6.44 8.58 -0.29
N ARG A 141 -5.75 7.47 -0.56
CA ARG A 141 -4.29 7.44 -0.63
C ARG A 141 -3.75 8.12 -1.88
N TYR A 142 -4.56 8.30 -2.92
CA TYR A 142 -4.14 8.96 -4.16
C TYR A 142 -4.03 10.47 -3.94
N ALA A 143 -5.01 11.04 -3.24
CA ALA A 143 -4.96 12.43 -2.79
C ALA A 143 -3.85 12.64 -1.73
N GLN A 144 -3.66 11.68 -0.83
CA GLN A 144 -2.74 11.84 0.30
C GLN A 144 -1.26 11.73 -0.08
N ASN A 145 -0.90 10.84 -1.01
CA ASN A 145 0.49 10.66 -1.46
C ASN A 145 0.82 11.63 -2.60
N ARG A 146 2.10 11.68 -2.96
CA ARG A 146 2.54 12.41 -4.14
C ARG A 146 2.10 11.71 -5.41
N ARG A 147 1.85 12.50 -6.45
CA ARG A 147 1.45 12.03 -7.79
C ARG A 147 2.47 12.48 -8.81
N ILE A 148 2.83 11.61 -9.75
CA ILE A 148 3.82 11.92 -10.77
C ILE A 148 3.20 12.88 -11.77
N THR A 149 3.87 14.01 -12.03
CA THR A 149 3.47 14.99 -13.05
C THR A 149 4.25 14.82 -14.34
N SER A 150 5.50 14.36 -14.25
CA SER A 150 6.29 14.04 -15.44
C SER A 150 7.33 12.95 -15.19
N MET A 151 7.67 12.23 -16.26
CA MET A 151 8.67 11.17 -16.25
C MET A 151 9.33 11.04 -17.63
N THR A 152 10.46 10.33 -17.69
CA THR A 152 11.02 9.83 -18.95
C THR A 152 10.79 8.35 -19.10
N ILE A 153 10.63 7.92 -20.35
CA ILE A 153 10.54 6.54 -20.78
C ILE A 153 11.73 6.25 -21.68
N ASP A 154 12.61 5.37 -21.24
CA ASP A 154 13.76 4.89 -22.00
C ASP A 154 13.56 3.41 -22.37
N THR A 155 13.59 3.13 -23.67
CA THR A 155 13.45 1.78 -24.22
C THR A 155 14.80 1.12 -24.53
N GLY A 156 15.91 1.81 -24.28
CA GLY A 156 17.26 1.44 -24.69
C GLY A 156 17.55 1.72 -26.17
N SER A 157 16.59 2.30 -26.92
CA SER A 157 16.73 2.60 -28.34
C SER A 157 16.58 4.11 -28.61
N GLY A 158 17.71 4.80 -28.67
CA GLY A 158 17.74 6.25 -28.90
C GLY A 158 17.40 7.07 -27.66
N PRO A 159 17.05 8.36 -27.81
CA PRO A 159 16.76 9.24 -26.68
C PRO A 159 15.49 8.84 -25.93
N ALA A 160 15.51 8.99 -24.60
CA ALA A 160 14.34 8.80 -23.76
C ALA A 160 13.22 9.80 -24.11
N THR A 161 11.97 9.35 -24.07
CA THR A 161 10.79 10.20 -24.31
C THR A 161 10.32 10.81 -23.00
N SER A 162 10.22 12.14 -22.94
CA SER A 162 9.60 12.83 -21.80
C SER A 162 8.09 12.86 -21.97
N VAL A 163 7.35 12.54 -20.91
CA VAL A 163 5.88 12.54 -20.90
C VAL A 163 5.36 13.29 -19.68
N SER A 164 4.22 13.95 -19.84
CA SER A 164 3.48 14.60 -18.75
C SER A 164 2.24 13.81 -18.42
N LEU A 165 1.84 13.83 -17.15
CA LEU A 165 0.72 13.11 -16.59
C LEU A 165 -0.18 14.09 -15.85
N ASP A 166 -1.47 13.78 -15.84
CA ASP A 166 -2.45 14.48 -15.03
C ASP A 166 -2.32 14.05 -13.56
N SER A 167 -1.97 15.01 -12.70
CA SER A 167 -1.74 14.81 -11.27
C SER A 167 -2.94 15.21 -10.39
N SER A 168 -4.11 15.44 -10.99
CA SER A 168 -5.32 15.81 -10.24
C SER A 168 -5.56 14.84 -9.08
N PRO A 169 -5.73 15.32 -7.83
CA PRO A 169 -5.87 14.45 -6.67
C PRO A 169 -7.16 13.63 -6.66
N THR A 170 -8.08 13.86 -7.61
CA THR A 170 -9.36 13.17 -7.73
C THR A 170 -9.49 12.33 -9.01
N ARG A 171 -8.50 12.37 -9.91
CA ARG A 171 -8.50 11.56 -11.15
C ARG A 171 -7.40 10.51 -11.06
N ARG A 172 -7.79 9.30 -10.66
CA ARG A 172 -6.90 8.15 -10.43
C ARG A 172 -7.04 7.08 -11.52
N GLU A 173 -7.81 7.39 -12.56
CA GLU A 173 -8.01 6.51 -13.69
C GLU A 173 -6.67 6.29 -14.43
N PRO A 174 -6.47 5.12 -15.06
CA PRO A 174 -5.27 4.86 -15.84
C PRO A 174 -5.12 5.88 -16.98
N GLN A 175 -3.89 6.35 -17.17
CA GLN A 175 -3.51 7.28 -18.22
C GLN A 175 -2.62 6.57 -19.24
N THR A 176 -2.94 6.70 -20.52
CA THR A 176 -2.10 6.14 -21.58
C THR A 176 -1.17 7.22 -22.13
N VAL A 177 0.12 6.92 -22.17
CA VAL A 177 1.14 7.77 -22.77
C VAL A 177 1.81 7.04 -23.92
N ARG A 178 2.17 7.80 -24.95
CA ARG A 178 2.87 7.28 -26.13
C ARG A 178 4.33 7.70 -26.09
N PHE A 179 5.18 6.82 -26.62
CA PHE A 179 6.60 7.06 -26.79
C PHE A 179 7.06 6.51 -28.13
N ARG A 180 8.32 6.78 -28.49
CA ARG A 180 8.88 6.28 -29.74
C ARG A 180 8.85 4.75 -29.75
N ALA A 181 8.20 4.17 -30.75
CA ALA A 181 8.13 2.73 -30.89
C ALA A 181 9.52 2.08 -30.91
N ALA A 182 9.68 1.01 -30.15
CA ALA A 182 10.94 0.32 -29.95
C ALA A 182 10.75 -1.20 -29.80
N GLU A 183 11.68 -1.96 -30.38
CA GLU A 183 11.81 -3.40 -30.18
C GLU A 183 12.75 -3.64 -29.00
N THR A 184 12.22 -3.97 -27.82
CA THR A 184 12.99 -4.07 -26.58
C THR A 184 12.49 -5.18 -25.66
N SER A 185 13.32 -5.60 -24.72
CA SER A 185 12.94 -6.45 -23.59
C SER A 185 12.91 -5.68 -22.27
N THR A 186 13.22 -4.38 -22.29
CA THR A 186 13.27 -3.55 -21.08
C THR A 186 12.83 -2.12 -21.37
N VAL A 187 12.00 -1.59 -20.48
CA VAL A 187 11.58 -0.19 -20.46
C VAL A 187 11.92 0.39 -19.09
N THR A 188 12.63 1.52 -19.05
CA THR A 188 12.95 2.23 -17.81
C THR A 188 12.12 3.49 -17.72
N VAL A 189 11.35 3.60 -16.63
CA VAL A 189 10.62 4.82 -16.27
C VAL A 189 11.45 5.57 -15.24
N THR A 190 11.78 6.84 -15.50
CA THR A 190 12.44 7.72 -14.52
C THR A 190 11.52 8.86 -14.15
N ILE A 191 11.23 9.02 -12.86
CA ILE A 191 10.40 10.12 -12.36
C ILE A 191 11.18 11.42 -12.46
N LEU A 192 10.56 12.46 -13.03
CA LEU A 192 11.16 13.80 -13.13
C LEU A 192 10.56 14.74 -12.09
N THR A 193 9.23 14.83 -12.03
CA THR A 193 8.53 15.75 -11.12
C THR A 193 7.29 15.10 -10.51
N THR A 194 6.93 15.57 -9.32
CA THR A 194 5.72 15.16 -8.61
C THR A 194 5.01 16.34 -7.99
N ASP A 195 3.69 16.22 -7.83
CA ASP A 195 2.93 17.13 -6.98
C ASP A 195 2.83 16.59 -5.55
N PRO A 196 2.94 17.45 -4.52
CA PRO A 196 2.79 17.04 -3.14
C PRO A 196 1.38 16.53 -2.84
N GLY A 197 1.27 15.55 -1.93
CA GLY A 197 -0.02 15.11 -1.42
C GLY A 197 -0.75 16.19 -0.62
N ARG A 198 -2.01 15.92 -0.25
CA ARG A 198 -2.80 16.77 0.66
C ARG A 198 -3.24 15.99 1.89
N PRO A 199 -3.54 16.66 3.03
CA PRO A 199 -4.18 15.99 4.16
C PRO A 199 -5.48 15.30 3.75
N VAL A 200 -5.76 14.15 4.36
CA VAL A 200 -6.99 13.38 4.16
C VAL A 200 -7.55 13.02 5.53
N GLY A 201 -8.77 13.51 5.81
CA GLY A 201 -9.32 13.47 7.16
C GLY A 201 -8.40 14.16 8.17
N ALA A 202 -8.10 13.48 9.27
CA ALA A 202 -7.16 13.94 10.29
C ALA A 202 -5.69 13.59 9.96
N GLN A 203 -5.42 12.85 8.89
CA GLN A 203 -4.08 12.42 8.55
C GLN A 203 -3.35 13.47 7.70
N PRO A 204 -2.06 13.75 7.97
CA PRO A 204 -1.29 14.68 7.16
C PRO A 204 -1.09 14.15 5.74
N ALA A 205 -0.63 15.04 4.85
CA ALA A 205 -0.10 14.64 3.56
C ALA A 205 1.08 13.65 3.74
N SER A 206 1.18 12.68 2.83
CA SER A 206 2.26 11.70 2.80
C SER A 206 3.32 12.15 1.80
N ASP A 207 4.55 12.31 2.28
CA ASP A 207 5.71 12.65 1.46
C ASP A 207 6.30 11.41 0.79
N ARG A 208 5.51 10.78 -0.09
CA ARG A 208 5.88 9.54 -0.79
C ARG A 208 5.28 9.51 -2.19
N VAL A 209 6.08 9.15 -3.19
CA VAL A 209 5.61 8.92 -4.55
C VAL A 209 5.25 7.45 -4.76
N ALA A 210 4.25 7.18 -5.60
CA ALA A 210 3.82 5.83 -5.90
C ALA A 210 3.44 5.65 -7.36
N ILE A 211 3.46 4.39 -7.81
CA ILE A 211 2.85 3.94 -9.06
C ILE A 211 2.01 2.71 -8.72
N SER A 212 0.70 2.81 -8.94
CA SER A 212 -0.22 1.71 -8.66
C SER A 212 -0.21 0.65 -9.75
N GLU A 213 -0.07 1.03 -11.02
CA GLU A 213 -0.09 0.06 -12.12
C GLU A 213 0.62 0.62 -13.35
N ILE A 214 1.31 -0.26 -14.09
CA ILE A 214 1.83 -0.05 -15.43
C ILE A 214 1.51 -1.29 -16.25
N THR A 215 0.94 -1.07 -17.43
CA THR A 215 0.70 -2.13 -18.41
C THR A 215 1.09 -1.65 -19.81
N PHE A 216 1.40 -2.60 -20.68
CA PHE A 216 1.62 -2.36 -22.10
C PHE A 216 0.41 -2.94 -22.85
N PRO A 217 -0.40 -2.10 -23.52
CA PRO A 217 -1.52 -2.57 -24.34
C PRO A 217 -1.13 -3.64 -25.36
N GLU A 218 0.10 -3.57 -25.89
CA GLU A 218 0.63 -4.51 -26.87
C GLU A 218 0.97 -5.90 -26.30
N LEU A 219 0.95 -6.08 -24.97
CA LEU A 219 1.31 -7.33 -24.28
C LEU A 219 0.10 -8.01 -23.60
N ARG A 220 -1.12 -7.63 -23.95
CA ARG A 220 -2.36 -8.18 -23.37
C ARG A 220 -2.99 -9.25 -24.26
#